data_AF-M7WI09-F1
#
_entry.id   AF-M7WI09-F1
#
_cell.length_a   1.000
_cell.length_b   1.000
_cell.length_c   1.000
_cell.angle_alpha   90.00
_cell.angle_beta   90.00
_cell.angle_gamma   90.00
#
_symmetry.space_group_name_H-M   'P 1'
#
loop_
_entity.id
_entity.type
_entity.pdbx_description
1 polymer ?
#
loop_
_entity_poly.entity_id
_entity_poly.type
_entity_poly.pdbx_seq_one_letter_code
_entity_poly.pdbx_strand_id
1 'polypeptide(L)'
;MSFSFTFVVLSFLFFCTFAQKFSIIKKGDSIEITKGAIRGSVAWGSYENTVNSTGWGILNIHTNKKYSPEEQAFAAGYIESYLTHQWIWIYWQNYKKNEYKHGINKNIRRFMSLQFNFWRKHIKNNENDDVYWKNQKLIFEQFRGLWNGYKKFGKEPMTLEELYLLNSVGDLPTITDKFEKIHSENSMLDLQDKNPDELYHECSAYVKYNNKSHDIIFSHNTWRPYYAMLRIYKHYFFPWTKNAQPMSFASSPGLIHSKDDFYLLSNAQQKRFGVMETTNSFFFKKLNKLITPNSLLSCTKKEKYIIYWRTNARKIYCKRCNSNIN
;
A
#
# COMPACT_ATOMS: atom_id res chain seq x y z
N MET A 1 38.81 48.82 -34.50
CA MET A 1 37.68 47.86 -34.45
C MET A 1 37.55 47.34 -33.02
N SER A 2 36.62 47.90 -32.26
CA SER A 2 36.33 47.51 -30.87
C SER A 2 35.16 46.52 -30.85
N PHE A 3 35.42 45.25 -30.54
CA PHE A 3 34.36 44.26 -30.33
C PHE A 3 33.91 44.27 -28.87
N SER A 4 32.69 44.74 -28.64
CA SER A 4 31.99 44.63 -27.36
C SER A 4 31.34 43.24 -27.28
N PHE A 5 31.81 42.39 -26.37
CA PHE A 5 31.15 41.13 -26.04
C PHE A 5 30.07 41.38 -24.99
N THR A 6 28.82 41.42 -25.42
CA THR A 6 27.66 41.46 -24.52
C THR A 6 27.39 40.05 -24.01
N PHE A 7 27.70 39.77 -22.75
CA PHE A 7 27.30 38.53 -22.07
C PHE A 7 25.78 38.56 -21.83
N VAL A 8 25.02 37.77 -22.58
CA VAL A 8 23.61 37.50 -22.29
C VAL A 8 23.56 36.40 -21.22
N VAL A 9 23.27 36.78 -19.98
CA VAL A 9 22.97 35.83 -18.91
C VAL A 9 21.55 35.30 -19.13
N LEU A 10 21.44 34.10 -19.74
CA LEU A 10 20.19 33.35 -19.77
C LEU A 10 19.91 32.79 -18.37
N SER A 11 19.12 33.51 -17.58
CA SER A 11 18.54 32.98 -16.35
C SER A 11 17.50 31.91 -16.70
N PHE A 12 17.91 30.64 -16.68
CA PHE A 12 16.97 29.51 -16.68
C PHE A 12 16.23 29.49 -15.34
N LEU A 13 15.05 30.14 -15.31
CA LEU A 13 14.07 29.94 -14.25
C LEU A 13 13.58 28.49 -14.32
N PHE A 14 14.20 27.61 -13.53
CA PHE A 14 13.62 26.31 -13.20
C PHE A 14 12.29 26.56 -12.49
N PHE A 15 11.18 26.45 -13.23
CA PHE A 15 9.86 26.35 -12.64
C PHE A 15 9.79 24.99 -11.92
N CYS A 16 10.20 24.95 -10.66
CA CYS A 16 9.81 23.87 -9.75
C CYS A 16 8.30 23.98 -9.54
N THR A 17 7.52 23.29 -10.37
CA THR A 17 6.09 23.13 -10.14
C THR A 17 5.89 22.20 -8.96
N PHE A 18 5.84 22.74 -7.75
CA PHE A 18 5.49 21.97 -6.57
C PHE A 18 4.08 21.40 -6.73
N ALA A 19 3.92 20.10 -6.44
CA ALA A 19 2.61 19.46 -6.48
C ALA A 19 1.58 20.21 -5.63
N GLN A 20 0.41 20.44 -6.20
CA GLN A 20 -0.65 21.17 -5.52
C GLN A 20 -1.10 20.42 -4.27
N LYS A 21 -1.08 21.12 -3.12
CA LYS A 21 -1.55 20.58 -1.85
C LYS A 21 -3.04 20.81 -1.65
N PHE A 22 -3.66 19.90 -0.93
CA PHE A 22 -5.06 19.99 -0.48
C PHE A 22 -5.16 19.58 0.98
N SER A 23 -6.21 20.05 1.65
CA SER A 23 -6.48 19.82 3.07
C SER A 23 -7.92 19.37 3.28
N ILE A 24 -8.15 18.50 4.27
CA ILE A 24 -9.48 18.15 4.77
C ILE A 24 -9.81 18.98 6.00
N ILE A 25 -10.86 19.80 5.91
CA ILE A 25 -11.40 20.58 7.03
C ILE A 25 -12.65 19.88 7.56
N LYS A 26 -12.73 19.71 8.88
CA LYS A 26 -13.92 19.23 9.57
C LYS A 26 -14.82 20.40 9.93
N LYS A 27 -16.09 20.36 9.53
CA LYS A 27 -17.15 21.33 9.85
C LYS A 27 -18.34 20.58 10.47
N GLY A 28 -18.42 20.56 11.80
CA GLY A 28 -19.36 19.67 12.51
C GLY A 28 -19.10 18.21 12.14
N ASP A 29 -20.12 17.50 11.68
CA ASP A 29 -20.01 16.11 11.22
C ASP A 29 -19.61 15.96 9.74
N SER A 30 -19.47 17.08 9.02
CA SER A 30 -19.09 17.07 7.60
C SER A 30 -17.58 17.29 7.40
N ILE A 31 -17.08 16.80 6.27
CA ILE A 31 -15.71 17.08 5.81
C ILE A 31 -15.71 17.75 4.44
N GLU A 32 -14.82 18.72 4.29
CA GLU A 32 -14.63 19.49 3.06
C GLU A 32 -13.17 19.44 2.62
N ILE A 33 -12.93 19.40 1.31
CA ILE A 33 -11.60 19.48 0.73
C ILE A 33 -11.36 20.91 0.25
N THR A 34 -10.25 21.49 0.69
CA THR A 34 -9.85 22.85 0.33
C THR A 34 -8.45 22.82 -0.29
N LYS A 35 -8.22 23.68 -1.29
CA LYS A 35 -6.90 23.88 -1.90
C LYS A 35 -5.94 24.52 -0.90
N GLY A 36 -4.69 24.06 -0.89
CA GLY A 36 -3.63 24.53 -0.01
C GLY A 36 -3.41 23.65 1.22
N ALA A 37 -2.29 23.86 1.91
CA ALA A 37 -1.99 23.21 3.18
C ALA A 37 -2.50 24.10 4.33
N ILE A 38 -3.70 23.82 4.81
CA ILE A 38 -4.37 24.62 5.84
C ILE A 38 -3.96 24.16 7.24
N ARG A 39 -3.43 25.08 8.05
CA ARG A 39 -3.05 24.81 9.44
C ARG A 39 -4.29 24.38 10.24
N GLY A 40 -4.19 23.26 10.93
CA GLY A 40 -5.29 22.74 11.75
C GLY A 40 -6.26 21.81 11.02
N SER A 41 -6.07 21.54 9.72
CA SER A 41 -6.85 20.54 8.99
C SER A 41 -6.70 19.14 9.60
N VAL A 42 -7.67 18.24 9.35
CA VAL A 42 -7.63 16.83 9.83
C VAL A 42 -6.51 16.07 9.13
N ALA A 43 -6.44 16.25 7.81
CA ALA A 43 -5.40 15.72 6.94
C ALA A 43 -5.03 16.73 5.87
N TRP A 44 -3.87 16.56 5.26
CA TRP A 44 -3.46 17.27 4.04
C TRP A 44 -2.53 16.39 3.22
N GLY A 45 -2.45 16.67 1.93
CA GLY A 45 -1.63 15.87 1.03
C GLY A 45 -1.47 16.47 -0.34
N SER A 46 -0.63 15.82 -1.13
CA SER A 46 -0.39 16.15 -2.53
C SER A 46 -0.05 14.89 -3.31
N TYR A 47 -0.38 14.89 -4.59
CA TYR A 47 0.03 13.85 -5.52
C TYR A 47 0.77 14.51 -6.69
N GLU A 48 1.97 14.00 -6.96
CA GLU A 48 2.78 14.41 -8.10
C GLU A 48 2.79 13.27 -9.12
N ASN A 49 2.31 13.54 -10.33
CA ASN A 49 2.32 12.56 -11.40
C ASN A 49 3.63 12.64 -12.19
N THR A 50 4.65 11.89 -11.74
CA THR A 50 5.92 11.73 -12.47
C THR A 50 6.02 10.39 -13.21
N VAL A 51 4.91 9.68 -13.42
CA VAL A 51 4.92 8.32 -13.98
C VAL A 51 5.62 8.25 -15.34
N ASN A 52 5.40 9.23 -16.22
CA ASN A 52 6.01 9.24 -17.56
C ASN A 52 7.52 9.54 -17.55
N SER A 53 8.04 10.22 -16.52
CA SER A 53 9.45 10.60 -16.44
C SER A 53 10.28 9.67 -15.56
N THR A 54 9.68 9.12 -14.49
CA THR A 54 10.38 8.30 -13.49
C THR A 54 9.83 6.89 -13.34
N GLY A 55 8.64 6.61 -13.89
CA GLY A 55 7.88 5.39 -13.63
C GLY A 55 7.04 5.44 -12.34
N TRP A 56 7.08 6.54 -11.57
CA TRP A 56 6.42 6.65 -10.27
C TRP A 56 5.52 7.88 -10.18
N GLY A 57 4.35 7.73 -9.57
CA GLY A 57 3.67 8.86 -8.90
C GLY A 57 4.20 9.02 -7.48
N ILE A 58 4.20 10.24 -6.93
CA ILE A 58 4.62 10.50 -5.54
C ILE A 58 3.43 11.02 -4.75
N LEU A 59 3.00 10.29 -3.73
CA LEU A 59 1.89 10.65 -2.87
C LEU A 59 2.40 11.00 -1.47
N ASN A 60 2.04 12.18 -0.99
CA ASN A 60 2.34 12.63 0.37
C ASN A 60 1.04 12.84 1.14
N ILE A 61 0.89 12.20 2.29
CA ILE A 61 -0.27 12.37 3.18
C ILE A 61 0.19 12.58 4.60
N HIS A 62 -0.35 13.60 5.23
CA HIS A 62 -0.15 13.91 6.63
C HIS A 62 -1.50 14.00 7.33
N THR A 63 -1.53 13.64 8.60
CA THR A 63 -2.69 13.87 9.46
C THR A 63 -2.31 14.61 10.72
N ASN A 64 -3.32 15.12 11.41
CA ASN A 64 -3.15 16.01 12.53
C ASN A 64 -3.53 15.34 13.85
N LYS A 65 -2.56 15.27 14.77
CA LYS A 65 -2.71 14.68 16.11
C LYS A 65 -3.79 15.31 17.00
N LYS A 66 -4.36 16.45 16.61
CA LYS A 66 -5.48 17.10 17.31
C LYS A 66 -6.80 16.33 17.18
N TYR A 67 -6.93 15.46 16.17
CA TYR A 67 -8.12 14.67 15.91
C TYR A 67 -7.95 13.24 16.41
N SER A 68 -9.04 12.50 16.58
CA SER A 68 -8.97 11.09 16.99
C SER A 68 -8.23 10.24 15.93
N PRO A 69 -7.59 9.13 16.31
CA PRO A 69 -6.96 8.23 15.34
C PRO A 69 -7.90 7.77 14.23
N GLU A 70 -9.17 7.51 14.55
CA GLU A 70 -10.20 7.11 13.58
C GLU A 70 -10.51 8.23 12.58
N GLU A 71 -10.65 9.47 13.04
CA GLU A 71 -10.87 10.63 12.16
C GLU A 71 -9.67 10.85 11.24
N GLN A 72 -8.46 10.72 11.79
CA GLN A 72 -7.23 10.85 11.02
C GLN A 72 -7.12 9.75 9.95
N ALA A 73 -7.35 8.48 10.31
CA ALA A 73 -7.30 7.35 9.38
C ALA A 73 -8.32 7.51 8.26
N PHE A 74 -9.58 7.83 8.59
CA PHE A 74 -10.62 8.10 7.61
C PHE A 74 -10.23 9.26 6.67
N ALA A 75 -9.75 10.38 7.22
CA ALA A 75 -9.33 11.53 6.43
C ALA A 75 -8.14 11.19 5.51
N ALA A 76 -7.18 10.39 5.97
CA ALA A 76 -6.05 9.94 5.16
C ALA A 76 -6.50 9.16 3.92
N GLY A 77 -7.40 8.19 4.08
CA GLY A 77 -7.95 7.46 2.94
C GLY A 77 -8.78 8.37 2.01
N TYR A 78 -9.57 9.26 2.60
CA TYR A 78 -10.43 10.16 1.83
C TYR A 78 -9.65 11.13 0.94
N ILE A 79 -8.58 11.74 1.48
CA ILE A 79 -7.73 12.65 0.69
C ILE A 79 -6.89 11.89 -0.34
N GLU A 80 -6.42 10.68 -0.03
CA GLU A 80 -5.76 9.83 -1.02
C GLU A 80 -6.65 9.61 -2.24
N SER A 81 -7.90 9.24 -1.97
CA SER A 81 -8.88 9.00 -3.01
C SER A 81 -9.14 10.24 -3.85
N TYR A 82 -9.35 11.39 -3.20
CA TYR A 82 -9.50 12.66 -3.90
C TYR A 82 -8.31 12.98 -4.82
N LEU A 83 -7.08 12.73 -4.36
CA LEU A 83 -5.86 13.01 -5.12
C LEU A 83 -5.60 12.01 -6.26
N THR A 84 -6.12 10.79 -6.16
CA THR A 84 -5.70 9.67 -7.02
C THR A 84 -6.83 8.89 -7.68
N HIS A 85 -8.10 9.28 -7.52
CA HIS A 85 -9.28 8.49 -7.97
C HIS A 85 -9.19 8.01 -9.42
N GLN A 86 -8.69 8.84 -10.34
CA GLN A 86 -8.50 8.44 -11.74
C GLN A 86 -7.52 7.26 -11.87
N TRP A 87 -6.40 7.32 -11.15
CA TRP A 87 -5.39 6.27 -11.14
C TRP A 87 -5.88 5.00 -10.44
N ILE A 88 -6.71 5.13 -9.39
CA ILE A 88 -7.38 3.99 -8.73
C ILE A 88 -8.21 3.21 -9.76
N TRP A 89 -9.01 3.94 -10.56
CA TRP A 89 -9.84 3.32 -11.58
C TRP A 89 -9.01 2.65 -12.68
N ILE A 90 -8.03 3.36 -13.25
CA ILE A 90 -7.15 2.83 -14.30
C ILE A 90 -6.45 1.57 -13.81
N TYR A 91 -5.89 1.61 -12.60
CA TYR A 91 -5.20 0.47 -12.03
C TYR A 91 -6.13 -0.74 -11.87
N TRP A 92 -7.36 -0.54 -11.38
CA TRP A 92 -8.33 -1.63 -11.29
C TRP A 92 -8.76 -2.17 -12.66
N GLN A 93 -8.93 -1.32 -13.67
CA GLN A 93 -9.27 -1.80 -15.02
C GLN A 93 -8.17 -2.68 -15.62
N ASN A 94 -6.90 -2.40 -15.32
CA ASN A 94 -5.79 -3.28 -15.71
C ASN A 94 -5.95 -4.67 -15.09
N TYR A 95 -6.29 -4.78 -13.80
CA TYR A 95 -6.56 -6.08 -13.17
C TYR A 95 -7.76 -6.76 -13.78
N LYS A 96 -8.89 -6.06 -13.93
CA LYS A 96 -10.09 -6.65 -14.52
C LYS A 96 -9.83 -7.23 -15.91
N LYS A 97 -9.10 -6.51 -16.76
CA LYS A 97 -8.82 -6.96 -18.12
C LYS A 97 -7.95 -8.23 -18.18
N ASN A 98 -7.02 -8.40 -17.23
CA ASN A 98 -6.03 -9.48 -17.27
C ASN A 98 -6.37 -10.65 -16.33
N GLU A 99 -6.85 -10.37 -15.12
CA GLU A 99 -7.20 -11.39 -14.12
C GLU A 99 -8.65 -11.85 -14.25
N TYR A 100 -9.56 -10.94 -14.62
CA TYR A 100 -11.01 -11.18 -14.57
C TYR A 100 -11.72 -10.88 -15.89
N LYS A 101 -11.09 -11.21 -17.03
CA LYS A 101 -11.60 -10.95 -18.39
C LYS A 101 -13.02 -11.51 -18.59
N HIS A 102 -13.29 -12.67 -18.00
CA HIS A 102 -14.59 -13.37 -18.08
C HIS A 102 -15.51 -13.05 -16.88
N GLY A 103 -15.19 -12.04 -16.09
CA GLY A 103 -15.87 -11.71 -14.85
C GLY A 103 -15.29 -12.42 -13.63
N ILE A 104 -15.65 -11.93 -12.46
CA ILE A 104 -15.17 -12.45 -11.16
C ILE A 104 -16.08 -13.58 -10.72
N ASN A 105 -15.52 -14.78 -10.49
CA ASN A 105 -16.27 -15.96 -10.09
C ASN A 105 -17.12 -15.75 -8.83
N LYS A 106 -18.37 -16.21 -8.87
CA LYS A 106 -19.35 -16.05 -7.78
C LYS A 106 -18.86 -16.57 -6.42
N ASN A 107 -18.04 -17.62 -6.41
CA ASN A 107 -17.49 -18.20 -5.19
C ASN A 107 -16.39 -17.30 -4.59
N ILE A 108 -15.57 -16.67 -5.43
CA ILE A 108 -14.60 -15.66 -5.00
C ILE A 108 -15.34 -14.45 -4.42
N ARG A 109 -16.34 -13.93 -5.14
CA ARG A 109 -17.19 -12.82 -4.66
C ARG A 109 -17.84 -13.14 -3.31
N ARG A 110 -18.42 -14.34 -3.18
CA ARG A 110 -19.00 -14.82 -1.91
C ARG A 110 -17.95 -14.92 -0.81
N PHE A 111 -16.78 -15.49 -1.09
CA PHE A 111 -15.68 -15.60 -0.13
C PHE A 111 -15.26 -14.22 0.39
N MET A 112 -15.01 -13.27 -0.52
CA MET A 112 -14.57 -11.92 -0.17
C MET A 112 -15.64 -11.14 0.58
N SER A 113 -16.92 -11.30 0.23
CA SER A 113 -18.04 -10.71 0.97
C SER A 113 -18.14 -11.25 2.40
N LEU A 114 -18.05 -12.57 2.58
CA LEU A 114 -18.04 -13.19 3.91
C LEU A 114 -16.83 -12.74 4.74
N GLN A 115 -15.66 -12.64 4.11
CA GLN A 115 -14.43 -12.23 4.77
C GLN A 115 -14.45 -10.74 5.17
N PHE A 116 -15.00 -9.86 4.31
CA PHE A 116 -15.23 -8.46 4.66
C PHE A 116 -16.19 -8.31 5.85
N ASN A 117 -17.26 -9.11 5.88
CA ASN A 117 -18.22 -9.12 6.99
C ASN A 117 -17.60 -9.67 8.28
N PHE A 118 -16.76 -10.71 8.19
CA PHE A 118 -15.97 -11.21 9.30
C PHE A 118 -15.09 -10.10 9.89
N TRP A 119 -14.33 -9.38 9.05
CA TRP A 119 -13.47 -8.29 9.48
C TRP A 119 -14.25 -7.20 10.23
N ARG A 120 -15.37 -6.74 9.65
CA ARG A 120 -16.25 -5.73 10.26
C ARG A 120 -16.85 -6.17 11.59
N LYS A 121 -17.39 -7.39 11.65
CA LYS A 121 -18.03 -7.93 12.86
C LYS A 121 -17.03 -8.06 14.00
N HIS A 122 -15.82 -8.54 13.70
CA HIS A 122 -14.79 -8.69 14.73
C HIS A 122 -14.22 -7.37 15.22
N ILE A 123 -14.08 -6.36 14.36
CA ILE A 123 -13.76 -5.00 14.81
C ILE A 123 -14.82 -4.52 15.81
N LYS A 124 -16.11 -4.56 15.43
CA LYS A 124 -17.20 -4.08 16.28
C LYS A 124 -17.28 -4.80 17.63
N ASN A 125 -17.06 -6.12 17.64
CA ASN A 125 -17.27 -6.92 18.84
C ASN A 125 -16.08 -6.91 19.82
N ASN A 126 -14.89 -6.48 19.39
CA ASN A 126 -13.67 -6.59 20.19
C ASN A 126 -12.93 -5.24 20.35
N GLU A 127 -13.50 -4.13 19.86
CA GLU A 127 -12.79 -2.84 19.82
C GLU A 127 -12.44 -2.27 21.19
N ASN A 128 -13.16 -2.62 22.27
CA ASN A 128 -12.91 -2.02 23.59
C ASN A 128 -11.79 -2.73 24.34
N ASP A 129 -11.64 -4.04 24.15
CA ASP A 129 -10.83 -4.91 25.01
C ASP A 129 -9.55 -5.42 24.33
N ASP A 130 -9.46 -5.34 23.00
CA ASP A 130 -8.32 -5.87 22.25
C ASP A 130 -7.61 -4.80 21.40
N VAL A 131 -6.36 -4.49 21.79
CA VAL A 131 -5.47 -3.59 21.05
C VAL A 131 -5.29 -4.02 19.59
N TYR A 132 -5.32 -5.34 19.32
CA TYR A 132 -5.26 -5.87 17.97
C TYR A 132 -6.43 -5.36 17.12
N TRP A 133 -7.66 -5.46 17.63
CA TRP A 133 -8.86 -5.02 16.92
C TRP A 133 -8.99 -3.50 16.86
N LYS A 134 -8.49 -2.76 17.86
CA LYS A 134 -8.32 -1.29 17.77
C LYS A 134 -7.45 -0.89 16.58
N ASN A 135 -6.34 -1.57 16.37
CA ASN A 135 -5.45 -1.28 15.24
C ASN A 135 -6.08 -1.68 13.90
N GLN A 136 -6.80 -2.80 13.85
CA GLN A 136 -7.56 -3.21 12.66
C GLN A 136 -8.67 -2.23 12.31
N LYS A 137 -9.33 -1.63 13.31
CA LYS A 137 -10.30 -0.56 13.11
C LYS A 137 -9.69 0.61 12.35
N LEU A 138 -8.47 1.04 12.70
CA LEU A 138 -7.82 2.17 12.02
C LEU A 138 -7.50 1.88 10.55
N ILE A 139 -7.06 0.66 10.23
CA ILE A 139 -6.85 0.22 8.83
C ILE A 139 -8.20 0.21 8.08
N PHE A 140 -9.25 -0.31 8.72
CA PHE A 140 -10.60 -0.30 8.17
C PHE A 140 -11.13 1.12 7.95
N GLU A 141 -10.88 2.05 8.86
CA GLU A 141 -11.26 3.45 8.76
C GLU A 141 -10.56 4.15 7.59
N GLN A 142 -9.27 3.88 7.36
CA GLN A 142 -8.55 4.37 6.18
C GLN A 142 -9.15 3.81 4.88
N PHE A 143 -9.44 2.51 4.81
CA PHE A 143 -10.14 1.92 3.67
C PHE A 143 -11.54 2.54 3.47
N ARG A 144 -12.27 2.78 4.56
CA ARG A 144 -13.58 3.45 4.54
C ARG A 144 -13.46 4.86 3.99
N GLY A 145 -12.44 5.61 4.40
CA GLY A 145 -12.08 6.91 3.85
C GLY A 145 -11.85 6.85 2.35
N LEU A 146 -11.02 5.90 1.90
CA LEU A 146 -10.70 5.70 0.49
C LEU A 146 -11.95 5.45 -0.35
N TRP A 147 -12.84 4.56 0.11
CA TRP A 147 -14.12 4.28 -0.54
C TRP A 147 -15.03 5.50 -0.59
N ASN A 148 -15.19 6.22 0.52
CA ASN A 148 -16.06 7.40 0.57
C ASN A 148 -15.54 8.54 -0.32
N GLY A 149 -14.22 8.70 -0.40
CA GLY A 149 -13.60 9.63 -1.33
C GLY A 149 -13.84 9.22 -2.78
N TYR A 150 -13.70 7.93 -3.10
CA TYR A 150 -13.88 7.45 -4.47
C TYR A 150 -15.34 7.62 -4.90
N LYS A 151 -16.29 7.28 -4.03
CA LYS A 151 -17.72 7.47 -4.29
C LYS A 151 -18.11 8.93 -4.54
N LYS A 152 -17.42 9.89 -3.91
CA LYS A 152 -17.72 11.32 -4.06
C LYS A 152 -17.03 11.96 -5.28
N PHE A 153 -15.79 11.58 -5.56
CA PHE A 153 -14.95 12.27 -6.55
C PHE A 153 -14.62 11.43 -7.78
N GLY A 154 -14.75 10.10 -7.68
CA GLY A 154 -14.62 9.17 -8.79
C GLY A 154 -15.68 9.44 -9.84
N LYS A 155 -15.24 9.74 -11.06
CA LYS A 155 -16.13 9.92 -12.21
C LYS A 155 -16.59 8.57 -12.78
N GLU A 156 -15.71 7.58 -12.70
CA GLU A 156 -15.91 6.27 -13.28
C GLU A 156 -16.50 5.27 -12.27
N PRO A 157 -17.40 4.38 -12.68
CA PRO A 157 -18.05 3.44 -11.78
C PRO A 157 -17.05 2.44 -11.20
N MET A 158 -17.11 2.30 -9.88
CA MET A 158 -16.44 1.24 -9.13
C MET A 158 -17.30 0.90 -7.92
N THR A 159 -17.45 -0.38 -7.64
CA THR A 159 -18.17 -0.87 -6.47
C THR A 159 -17.26 -0.97 -5.25
N LEU A 160 -17.84 -1.00 -4.05
CA LEU A 160 -17.09 -1.27 -2.82
C LEU A 160 -16.38 -2.63 -2.88
N GLU A 161 -17.03 -3.63 -3.48
CA GLU A 161 -16.47 -4.96 -3.68
C GLU A 161 -15.22 -4.90 -4.55
N GLU A 162 -15.26 -4.19 -5.68
CA GLU A 162 -14.10 -4.01 -6.56
C GLU A 162 -12.93 -3.31 -5.87
N LEU A 163 -13.20 -2.25 -5.11
CA LEU A 163 -12.14 -1.57 -4.35
C LEU A 163 -11.56 -2.47 -3.25
N TYR A 164 -12.39 -3.34 -2.66
CA TYR A 164 -11.94 -4.31 -1.67
C TYR A 164 -11.09 -5.42 -2.29
N LEU A 165 -11.50 -5.94 -3.45
CA LEU A 165 -10.70 -6.86 -4.25
C LEU A 165 -9.36 -6.23 -4.63
N LEU A 166 -9.36 -4.96 -5.05
CA LEU A 166 -8.13 -4.23 -5.34
C LEU A 166 -7.19 -4.20 -4.12
N ASN A 167 -7.69 -3.91 -2.93
CA ASN A 167 -6.89 -3.95 -1.70
C ASN A 167 -6.53 -5.38 -1.23
N SER A 168 -6.95 -6.41 -1.96
CA SER A 168 -6.72 -7.83 -1.65
C SER A 168 -5.87 -8.53 -2.70
N VAL A 169 -5.29 -7.82 -3.67
CA VAL A 169 -4.52 -8.40 -4.80
C VAL A 169 -3.32 -9.26 -4.40
N GLY A 170 -2.86 -9.21 -3.14
CA GLY A 170 -1.85 -10.13 -2.61
C GLY A 170 -2.40 -11.49 -2.19
N ASP A 171 -3.65 -11.55 -1.76
CA ASP A 171 -4.32 -12.78 -1.34
C ASP A 171 -5.13 -13.41 -2.48
N LEU A 172 -5.53 -12.62 -3.48
CA LEU A 172 -6.40 -13.05 -4.57
C LEU A 172 -5.87 -14.19 -5.43
N PRO A 173 -4.57 -14.30 -5.78
CA PRO A 173 -4.08 -15.46 -6.53
C PRO A 173 -4.35 -16.78 -5.78
N THR A 174 -4.08 -16.79 -4.47
CA THR A 174 -4.32 -17.97 -3.63
C THR A 174 -5.81 -18.31 -3.51
N ILE A 175 -6.67 -17.28 -3.39
CA ILE A 175 -8.13 -17.47 -3.34
C ILE A 175 -8.68 -17.93 -4.69
N THR A 176 -8.09 -17.46 -5.80
CA THR A 176 -8.53 -17.78 -7.17
C THR A 176 -8.19 -19.24 -7.51
N ASP A 177 -6.97 -19.71 -7.26
CA ASP A 177 -6.57 -21.13 -7.44
C ASP A 177 -7.46 -22.11 -6.65
N LYS A 178 -8.01 -21.67 -5.51
CA LYS A 178 -8.97 -22.49 -4.75
C LYS A 178 -10.29 -22.73 -5.50
N PHE A 179 -10.78 -21.77 -6.28
CA PHE A 179 -12.13 -21.80 -6.85
C PHE A 179 -12.17 -21.93 -8.37
N GLU A 180 -11.07 -21.64 -9.05
CA GLU A 180 -10.94 -21.66 -10.49
C GLU A 180 -9.83 -22.62 -10.91
N LYS A 181 -10.07 -23.35 -12.01
CA LYS A 181 -9.07 -24.21 -12.65
C LYS A 181 -8.66 -23.72 -14.04
N ILE A 182 -9.41 -22.78 -14.58
CA ILE A 182 -9.18 -22.17 -15.88
C ILE A 182 -9.08 -20.68 -15.59
N HIS A 183 -7.91 -20.12 -15.86
CA HIS A 183 -7.60 -18.73 -15.54
C HIS A 183 -7.65 -17.86 -16.79
N SER A 184 -7.81 -16.55 -16.59
CA SER A 184 -7.81 -15.59 -17.70
C SER A 184 -6.45 -15.63 -18.40
N GLU A 185 -6.45 -15.54 -19.73
CA GLU A 185 -5.21 -15.49 -20.52
C GLU A 185 -4.30 -14.34 -20.06
N ASN A 186 -3.03 -14.64 -19.80
CA ASN A 186 -2.01 -13.71 -19.28
C ASN A 186 -2.25 -13.23 -17.83
N SER A 187 -3.20 -13.82 -17.12
CA SER A 187 -3.28 -13.69 -15.65
C SER A 187 -2.04 -14.28 -14.99
N MET A 188 -1.80 -13.90 -13.74
CA MET A 188 -0.71 -14.44 -12.94
C MET A 188 -0.75 -15.97 -12.85
N LEU A 189 -1.93 -16.55 -12.62
CA LEU A 189 -2.09 -18.01 -12.51
C LEU A 189 -1.98 -18.71 -13.86
N ASP A 190 -2.49 -18.13 -14.96
CA ASP A 190 -2.26 -18.67 -16.32
C ASP A 190 -0.78 -18.68 -16.69
N LEU A 191 -0.04 -17.62 -16.34
CA LEU A 191 1.41 -17.56 -16.57
C LEU A 191 2.16 -18.59 -15.71
N GLN A 192 1.71 -18.84 -14.47
CA GLN A 192 2.26 -19.88 -13.62
C GLN A 192 1.98 -21.29 -14.18
N ASP A 193 0.75 -21.54 -14.64
CA ASP A 193 0.36 -22.84 -15.22
C ASP A 193 1.11 -23.15 -16.51
N LYS A 194 1.40 -22.13 -17.34
CA LYS A 194 2.18 -22.26 -18.58
C LYS A 194 3.67 -22.47 -18.35
N ASN A 195 4.20 -22.08 -17.20
CA ASN A 195 5.62 -22.16 -16.87
C ASN A 195 5.83 -22.93 -15.55
N PRO A 196 5.43 -24.22 -15.48
CA PRO A 196 5.43 -24.98 -14.23
C PRO A 196 6.83 -25.24 -13.66
N ASP A 197 7.85 -25.21 -14.53
CA ASP A 197 9.26 -25.38 -14.15
C ASP A 197 9.89 -24.08 -13.62
N GLU A 198 9.22 -22.94 -13.79
CA GLU A 198 9.62 -21.68 -13.19
C GLU A 198 9.09 -21.59 -11.76
N LEU A 199 10.00 -21.41 -10.81
CA LEU A 199 9.59 -21.01 -9.47
C LEU A 199 9.00 -19.59 -9.54
N TYR A 200 7.67 -19.50 -9.56
CA TYR A 200 6.93 -18.26 -9.38
C TYR A 200 7.10 -17.77 -7.93
N HIS A 201 8.28 -17.22 -7.65
CA HIS A 201 8.53 -16.39 -6.50
C HIS A 201 8.11 -14.97 -6.84
N GLU A 202 7.21 -14.41 -6.03
CA GLU A 202 7.06 -12.97 -6.07
C GLU A 202 8.21 -12.38 -5.25
N CYS A 203 9.07 -11.64 -5.95
CA CYS A 203 10.10 -10.75 -5.41
C CYS A 203 11.44 -11.42 -5.06
N SER A 204 12.49 -10.60 -5.09
CA SER A 204 13.83 -10.90 -4.58
C SER A 204 14.24 -9.85 -3.55
N ALA A 205 14.88 -10.28 -2.45
CA ALA A 205 15.35 -9.39 -1.40
C ALA A 205 16.83 -9.63 -1.09
N TYR A 206 17.54 -8.57 -0.73
CA TYR A 206 18.96 -8.63 -0.39
C TYR A 206 19.24 -7.78 0.84
N VAL A 207 20.04 -8.30 1.77
CA VAL A 207 20.53 -7.59 2.96
C VAL A 207 22.03 -7.79 3.05
N LYS A 208 22.78 -6.69 3.16
CA LYS A 208 24.24 -6.70 3.28
C LYS A 208 24.68 -5.71 4.35
N TYR A 209 25.51 -6.19 5.27
CA TYR A 209 26.28 -5.31 6.13
C TYR A 209 27.53 -4.81 5.38
N ASN A 210 27.71 -3.50 5.34
CA ASN A 210 28.87 -2.86 4.72
C ASN A 210 29.94 -2.60 5.78
N ASN A 211 31.01 -3.41 5.80
CA ASN A 211 32.11 -3.29 6.75
C ASN A 211 32.84 -1.93 6.69
N LYS A 212 32.80 -1.21 5.56
CA LYS A 212 33.47 0.10 5.44
C LYS A 212 32.62 1.21 6.06
N SER A 213 31.32 1.25 5.74
CA SER A 213 30.41 2.29 6.26
C SER A 213 29.78 1.93 7.61
N HIS A 214 29.97 0.70 8.08
CA HIS A 214 29.27 0.12 9.24
C HIS A 214 27.74 0.23 9.13
N ASP A 215 27.21 0.18 7.90
CA ASP A 215 25.79 0.36 7.59
C ASP A 215 25.15 -0.92 7.05
N ILE A 216 23.83 -1.03 7.16
CA ILE A 216 23.04 -2.12 6.59
C ILE A 216 22.37 -1.62 5.32
N ILE A 217 22.79 -2.17 4.19
CA ILE A 217 22.13 -1.97 2.90
C ILE A 217 21.09 -3.08 2.74
N PHE A 218 19.87 -2.72 2.42
CA PHE A 218 18.85 -3.69 2.02
C PHE A 218 18.11 -3.19 0.79
N SER A 219 17.75 -4.12 -0.08
CA SER A 219 17.06 -3.84 -1.34
C SER A 219 16.03 -4.91 -1.63
N HIS A 220 15.00 -4.51 -2.36
CA HIS A 220 13.90 -5.37 -2.76
C HIS A 220 13.57 -5.13 -4.24
N ASN A 221 13.32 -6.22 -4.96
CA ASN A 221 12.89 -6.18 -6.34
C ASN A 221 11.59 -6.96 -6.46
N THR A 222 10.49 -6.24 -6.72
CA THR A 222 9.16 -6.83 -6.82
C THR A 222 8.91 -7.42 -8.19
N TRP A 223 8.49 -8.69 -8.25
CA TRP A 223 8.18 -9.38 -9.50
C TRP A 223 6.66 -9.46 -9.65
N ARG A 224 6.12 -8.76 -10.64
CA ARG A 224 4.67 -8.71 -10.91
C ARG A 224 4.40 -8.60 -12.41
N PRO A 225 3.20 -9.02 -12.85
CA PRO A 225 2.78 -8.83 -14.23
C PRO A 225 2.80 -7.35 -14.64
N TYR A 226 3.10 -7.07 -15.90
CA TYR A 226 3.25 -5.69 -16.39
C TYR A 226 1.98 -4.84 -16.29
N TYR A 227 0.80 -5.46 -16.30
CA TYR A 227 -0.45 -4.75 -16.09
C TYR A 227 -0.52 -4.09 -14.68
N ALA A 228 0.31 -4.53 -13.73
CA ALA A 228 0.42 -3.98 -12.38
C ALA A 228 1.47 -2.85 -12.23
N MET A 229 2.09 -2.39 -13.33
CA MET A 229 3.19 -1.40 -13.31
C MET A 229 2.74 0.06 -13.15
N LEU A 230 1.47 0.34 -12.87
CA LEU A 230 1.09 1.69 -12.46
C LEU A 230 1.48 1.90 -10.99
N ARG A 231 2.56 2.64 -10.76
CA ARG A 231 3.22 2.73 -9.45
C ARG A 231 3.00 4.08 -8.77
N ILE A 232 2.85 4.04 -7.44
CA ILE A 232 2.89 5.22 -6.57
C ILE A 232 3.82 4.94 -5.40
N TYR A 233 4.82 5.79 -5.20
CA TYR A 233 5.61 5.82 -3.98
C TYR A 233 4.91 6.70 -2.95
N LYS A 234 4.62 6.14 -1.77
CA LYS A 234 3.77 6.79 -0.76
C LYS A 234 4.59 7.22 0.43
N HIS A 235 4.33 8.43 0.92
CA HIS A 235 4.86 8.97 2.16
C HIS A 235 3.70 9.31 3.09
N TYR A 236 3.61 8.59 4.20
CA TYR A 236 2.59 8.77 5.21
C TYR A 236 3.19 9.29 6.52
N PHE A 237 2.54 10.32 7.06
CA PHE A 237 2.85 10.92 8.34
C PHE A 237 1.62 10.87 9.23
N PHE A 238 1.48 9.77 9.95
CA PHE A 238 0.31 9.43 10.75
C PHE A 238 0.64 9.44 12.25
N PRO A 239 0.33 10.51 13.00
CA PRO A 239 0.65 10.62 14.43
C PRO A 239 0.16 9.49 15.34
N TRP A 240 -0.84 8.71 14.91
CA TRP A 240 -1.31 7.54 15.67
C TRP A 240 -0.36 6.33 15.56
N THR A 241 0.59 6.34 14.63
CA THR A 241 1.54 5.25 14.35
C THR A 241 2.92 5.53 14.94
N LYS A 242 2.98 5.84 16.24
CA LYS A 242 4.16 6.39 16.95
C LYS A 242 5.49 5.65 16.69
N ASN A 243 5.44 4.34 16.43
CA ASN A 243 6.62 3.49 16.21
C ASN A 243 6.93 3.21 14.74
N ALA A 244 6.15 3.79 13.82
CA ALA A 244 6.25 3.57 12.38
C ALA A 244 5.96 4.89 11.62
N GLN A 245 6.52 6.01 12.09
CA GLN A 245 6.36 7.33 11.49
C GLN A 245 7.69 8.12 11.47
N PRO A 246 8.04 8.80 10.36
CA PRO A 246 7.39 8.71 9.05
C PRO A 246 7.48 7.32 8.45
N MET A 247 6.54 7.05 7.55
CA MET A 247 6.48 5.82 6.78
C MET A 247 6.56 6.16 5.30
N SER A 248 7.40 5.44 4.56
CA SER A 248 7.39 5.49 3.12
C SER A 248 7.53 4.11 2.51
N PHE A 249 6.81 3.84 1.43
CA PHE A 249 6.79 2.53 0.82
C PHE A 249 6.40 2.58 -0.66
N ALA A 250 6.88 1.60 -1.42
CA ALA A 250 6.48 1.37 -2.79
C ALA A 250 5.05 0.81 -2.82
N SER A 251 4.17 1.35 -3.67
CA SER A 251 2.77 0.93 -3.75
C SER A 251 2.20 1.18 -5.15
N SER A 252 0.88 1.15 -5.24
CA SER A 252 0.09 1.41 -6.44
C SER A 252 -1.18 2.20 -6.06
N PRO A 253 -1.87 2.79 -7.05
CA PRO A 253 -3.11 3.53 -6.79
C PRO A 253 -4.15 2.69 -6.04
N GLY A 254 -4.73 3.26 -4.97
CA GLY A 254 -5.84 2.65 -4.23
C GLY A 254 -5.46 1.55 -3.24
N LEU A 255 -4.21 1.08 -3.25
CA LEU A 255 -3.70 0.18 -2.22
C LEU A 255 -3.27 0.99 -0.99
N ILE A 256 -3.97 0.89 0.13
CA ILE A 256 -3.58 1.64 1.36
C ILE A 256 -2.32 1.09 2.05
N HIS A 257 -1.69 0.08 1.44
CA HIS A 257 -0.52 -0.66 1.90
C HIS A 257 0.40 -0.91 0.69
N SER A 258 1.58 -1.44 0.94
CA SER A 258 2.47 -1.99 -0.08
C SER A 258 2.05 -3.43 -0.42
N LYS A 259 2.00 -3.76 -1.72
CA LYS A 259 1.93 -5.15 -2.19
C LYS A 259 3.30 -5.68 -2.62
N ASP A 260 4.22 -4.78 -2.92
CA ASP A 260 5.66 -5.05 -2.99
C ASP A 260 6.19 -5.47 -1.62
N ASP A 261 5.57 -4.93 -0.57
CA ASP A 261 5.98 -5.05 0.81
C ASP A 261 7.43 -4.57 1.00
N PHE A 262 7.68 -3.30 0.68
CA PHE A 262 8.96 -2.62 0.97
C PHE A 262 8.70 -1.29 1.69
N TYR A 263 9.01 -1.25 2.98
CA TYR A 263 8.73 -0.11 3.85
C TYR A 263 10.01 0.42 4.50
N LEU A 264 10.13 1.74 4.51
CA LEU A 264 11.07 2.48 5.34
C LEU A 264 10.29 3.20 6.43
N LEU A 265 10.62 2.89 7.67
CA LEU A 265 9.92 3.37 8.85
C LEU A 265 10.90 4.05 9.80
N SER A 266 10.38 4.95 10.63
CA SER A 266 11.10 5.51 11.76
C SER A 266 10.23 5.47 13.02
N ASN A 267 10.82 5.78 14.17
CA ASN A 267 10.10 5.96 15.42
C ASN A 267 10.38 7.33 16.04
N ALA A 268 9.73 7.62 17.17
CA ALA A 268 9.92 8.87 17.90
C ALA A 268 11.38 9.16 18.30
N GLN A 269 12.21 8.12 18.46
CA GLN A 269 13.64 8.23 18.74
C GLN A 269 14.51 8.28 17.47
N GLN A 270 13.91 8.50 16.29
CA GLN A 270 14.59 8.55 14.99
C GLN A 270 15.34 7.28 14.61
N LYS A 271 15.02 6.14 15.22
CA LYS A 271 15.56 4.85 14.79
C LYS A 271 14.82 4.40 13.55
N ARG A 272 15.56 4.23 12.46
CA ARG A 272 15.04 3.76 11.18
C ARG A 272 15.04 2.23 11.16
N PHE A 273 14.01 1.65 10.55
CA PHE A 273 13.98 0.21 10.26
C PHE A 273 13.26 -0.04 8.93
N GLY A 274 13.70 -1.09 8.25
CA GLY A 274 13.10 -1.58 7.02
C GLY A 274 12.23 -2.79 7.27
N VAL A 275 11.12 -2.90 6.55
CA VAL A 275 10.35 -4.14 6.47
C VAL A 275 10.27 -4.56 5.01
N MET A 276 10.60 -5.82 4.75
CA MET A 276 10.40 -6.43 3.44
C MET A 276 10.07 -7.92 3.51
N GLU A 277 9.44 -8.44 2.46
CA GLU A 277 9.11 -9.86 2.30
C GLU A 277 9.35 -10.33 0.86
N THR A 278 9.35 -11.64 0.67
CA THR A 278 9.30 -12.29 -0.64
C THR A 278 8.28 -13.40 -0.53
N THR A 279 7.34 -13.50 -1.47
CA THR A 279 6.26 -14.47 -1.38
C THR A 279 6.82 -15.89 -1.46
N ASN A 280 6.58 -16.66 -0.41
CA ASN A 280 6.78 -18.10 -0.42
C ASN A 280 5.46 -18.79 -0.71
N SER A 281 5.25 -19.17 -1.97
CA SER A 281 4.09 -19.93 -2.41
C SER A 281 4.06 -21.30 -1.72
N PHE A 282 2.86 -21.77 -1.36
CA PHE A 282 2.69 -23.13 -0.84
C PHE A 282 2.06 -24.01 -1.93
N PHE A 283 2.66 -25.18 -2.17
CA PHE A 283 2.26 -26.06 -3.29
C PHE A 283 1.33 -27.20 -2.87
N PHE A 284 1.13 -27.38 -1.56
CA PHE A 284 0.31 -28.46 -1.02
C PHE A 284 -1.18 -28.12 -1.11
N LYS A 285 -1.85 -28.49 -2.21
CA LYS A 285 -3.30 -28.25 -2.43
C LYS A 285 -4.19 -28.75 -1.28
N LYS A 286 -3.76 -29.74 -0.49
CA LYS A 286 -4.46 -30.18 0.74
C LYS A 286 -4.64 -29.07 1.79
N LEU A 287 -3.81 -28.02 1.75
CA LEU A 287 -3.90 -26.86 2.63
C LEU A 287 -5.00 -25.88 2.20
N ASN A 288 -5.50 -25.96 0.96
CA ASN A 288 -6.57 -25.08 0.47
C ASN A 288 -7.84 -25.18 1.33
N LYS A 289 -8.05 -26.30 2.05
CA LYS A 289 -9.15 -26.46 3.01
C LYS A 289 -9.07 -25.53 4.23
N LEU A 290 -7.87 -25.05 4.58
CA LEU A 290 -7.64 -24.14 5.71
C LEU A 290 -7.92 -22.68 5.33
N ILE A 291 -8.00 -22.36 4.04
CA ILE A 291 -8.35 -21.03 3.55
C ILE A 291 -9.86 -20.85 3.71
N THR A 292 -10.25 -20.05 4.70
CA THR A 292 -11.65 -19.76 5.02
C THR A 292 -11.87 -18.25 5.12
N PRO A 293 -13.09 -17.76 4.88
CA PRO A 293 -13.40 -16.33 5.03
C PRO A 293 -13.38 -15.88 6.50
N ASN A 294 -13.25 -16.79 7.46
CA ASN A 294 -13.24 -16.50 8.90
C ASN A 294 -11.83 -16.17 9.41
N SER A 295 -11.03 -15.51 8.57
CA SER A 295 -9.69 -15.06 8.91
C SER A 295 -9.40 -13.72 8.23
N LEU A 296 -8.51 -12.92 8.82
CA LEU A 296 -8.05 -11.71 8.14
C LEU A 296 -7.09 -12.09 7.00
N LEU A 297 -7.21 -11.37 5.89
CA LEU A 297 -6.30 -11.42 4.76
C LEU A 297 -4.88 -11.02 5.19
N SER A 298 -3.89 -11.45 4.41
CA SER A 298 -2.50 -11.18 4.69
C SER A 298 -2.20 -9.67 4.69
N CYS A 299 -2.78 -8.91 3.75
CA CYS A 299 -2.56 -7.47 3.64
C CYS A 299 -2.91 -6.71 4.93
N THR A 300 -4.08 -6.94 5.52
CA THR A 300 -4.53 -6.24 6.73
C THR A 300 -3.78 -6.72 7.98
N LYS A 301 -3.36 -7.99 8.03
CA LYS A 301 -2.48 -8.50 9.09
C LYS A 301 -1.10 -7.83 9.01
N LYS A 302 -0.46 -7.88 7.84
CA LYS A 302 0.87 -7.30 7.59
C LYS A 302 0.88 -5.82 7.92
N GLU A 303 -0.06 -5.07 7.35
CA GLU A 303 -0.19 -3.63 7.58
C GLU A 303 -0.27 -3.30 9.07
N LYS A 304 -1.06 -4.07 9.84
CA LYS A 304 -1.11 -3.90 11.30
C LYS A 304 0.25 -4.14 11.96
N TYR A 305 1.00 -5.16 11.57
CA TYR A 305 2.30 -5.45 12.19
C TYR A 305 3.36 -4.41 11.85
N ILE A 306 3.31 -3.88 10.63
CA ILE A 306 4.21 -2.85 10.11
C ILE A 306 3.94 -1.52 10.81
N ILE A 307 2.68 -1.08 10.83
CA ILE A 307 2.27 0.21 11.40
C ILE A 307 2.37 0.23 12.93
N TYR A 308 2.03 -0.88 13.59
CA TYR A 308 1.94 -0.95 15.06
C TYR A 308 3.02 -1.82 15.68
N TRP A 309 4.19 -1.86 15.06
CA TRP A 309 5.33 -2.61 15.55
C TRP A 309 5.69 -2.20 16.99
N ARG A 310 6.01 -3.21 17.81
CA ARG A 310 6.52 -3.04 19.18
C ARG A 310 7.94 -3.59 19.24
N THR A 311 8.82 -2.87 19.91
CA THR A 311 10.27 -3.12 20.04
C THR A 311 10.65 -4.44 20.71
N ASN A 312 9.69 -5.21 21.24
CA ASN A 312 9.95 -6.47 21.94
C ASN A 312 10.11 -7.65 20.98
N ALA A 313 10.85 -7.48 19.89
CA ALA A 313 11.32 -8.61 19.12
C ALA A 313 12.36 -9.37 19.95
N ARG A 314 12.16 -10.69 20.13
CA ARG A 314 13.24 -11.56 20.61
C ARG A 314 14.40 -11.39 19.63
N LYS A 315 15.58 -10.98 20.11
CA LYS A 315 16.82 -11.09 19.33
C LYS A 315 17.02 -12.57 19.02
N ILE A 316 16.69 -12.99 17.80
CA ILE A 316 17.07 -14.31 17.31
C ILE A 316 18.53 -14.17 16.86
N TYR A 317 19.45 -14.48 17.76
CA TYR A 317 20.84 -14.66 17.36
C TYR A 317 20.90 -15.86 16.42
N CYS A 318 21.34 -15.65 15.19
CA CYS A 318 21.72 -16.75 14.32
C CYS A 318 22.92 -17.47 14.97
N LYS A 319 22.68 -18.62 15.61
CA LYS A 319 23.72 -19.45 16.24
C LYS A 319 24.73 -20.05 15.24
N ARG A 320 24.64 -19.75 13.94
CA ARG A 320 25.43 -20.41 12.88
C ARG A 320 26.37 -19.50 12.08
N CYS A 321 26.63 -18.26 12.51
CA CYS A 321 27.66 -17.42 11.88
C CYS A 321 29.06 -17.53 12.53
N ASN A 322 29.35 -18.63 13.24
CA ASN A 322 30.71 -19.00 13.68
C ASN A 322 31.20 -20.22 12.90
N SER A 323 31.12 -20.21 11.57
CA SER A 323 32.04 -21.03 10.76
C SER A 323 33.28 -20.19 10.55
N ASN A 324 34.32 -20.52 11.31
CA ASN A 324 35.68 -20.04 11.07
C ASN A 324 35.99 -20.21 9.59
N ILE A 325 36.19 -19.09 8.89
CA ILE A 325 37.01 -19.08 7.69
C ILE A 325 38.44 -19.03 8.21
N ASN A 326 39.05 -20.21 8.34
CA ASN A 326 40.50 -20.38 8.26
C ASN A 326 40.77 -21.14 6.97
#